data_AF-A0A1I4HM80-F1
#
_entry.id   AF-A0A1I4HM80-F1
#
_cell.length_a   1.000
_cell.length_b   1.000
_cell.length_c   1.000
_cell.angle_alpha   90.00
_cell.angle_beta   90.00
_cell.angle_gamma   90.00
#
_symmetry.space_group_name_H-M   'P 1'
#
loop_
_entity.id
_entity.type
_entity.pdbx_description
1 polymer ?
#
loop_
_entity_poly.entity_id
_entity_poly.type
_entity_poly.pdbx_seq_one_letter_code
_entity_poly.pdbx_strand_id
1 'polypeptide(L)' 'MMLTKSRQLQKVRLFLLIAEIEALKKCMINVYEQSESLHDPILIQLSEMLDRKLNKFIKSQN' A
#
# COMPACT_ATOMS: atom_id res chain seq x y z
N MET A 1 -16.50 27.46 -0.53
CA MET A 1 -15.60 26.94 -1.59
C MET A 1 -14.39 26.13 -1.05
N MET A 2 -14.06 26.15 0.25
CA MET A 2 -12.92 25.37 0.81
C MET A 2 -13.23 23.88 1.07
N LEU A 3 -14.49 23.53 1.36
CA LEU A 3 -14.90 22.14 1.69
C LEU A 3 -14.70 21.16 0.52
N THR A 4 -14.80 21.64 -0.73
CA THR A 4 -14.64 20.82 -1.93
C THR A 4 -13.18 20.45 -2.21
N LYS A 5 -12.24 21.39 -1.99
CA LYS A 5 -10.80 21.15 -2.13
C LYS A 5 -10.29 20.11 -1.13
N SER A 6 -10.76 20.18 0.12
CA SER A 6 -10.40 19.20 1.16
C SER A 6 -10.86 17.77 0.78
N ARG A 7 -12.10 17.64 0.30
CA ARG A 7 -12.67 16.34 -0.12
C ARG A 7 -11.99 15.78 -1.37
N GLN A 8 -11.64 16.62 -2.33
CA GLN A 8 -10.87 16.19 -3.52
C GLN A 8 -9.47 15.72 -3.14
N LEU A 9 -8.78 16.43 -2.24
CA LEU A 9 -7.46 16.04 -1.75
C LEU A 9 -7.50 14.68 -1.03
N GLN A 10 -8.54 14.42 -0.23
CA GLN A 10 -8.75 13.13 0.42
C GLN A 10 -8.93 11.99 -0.59
N LYS A 11 -9.69 12.21 -1.66
CA LYS A 11 -9.85 11.22 -2.75
C LYS A 11 -8.53 10.92 -3.46
N VAL A 12 -7.74 11.95 -3.76
CA VAL A 12 -6.42 11.77 -4.39
C VAL A 12 -5.49 10.98 -3.47
N ARG A 13 -5.46 11.31 -2.18
CA ARG A 13 -4.67 10.55 -1.18
C ARG A 13 -5.09 9.10 -1.09
N LEU A 14 -6.40 8.82 -1.12
CA LEU A 14 -6.91 7.45 -1.11
C LEU A 14 -6.50 6.68 -2.37
N PHE A 15 -6.61 7.32 -3.54
CA PHE A 15 -6.18 6.71 -4.80
C PHE A 15 -4.69 6.39 -4.81
N LEU A 16 -3.84 7.32 -4.35
CA LEU A 16 -2.40 7.09 -4.22
C LEU A 16 -2.10 5.94 -3.26
N LEU A 17 -2.81 5.86 -2.12
CA LEU A 17 -2.64 4.78 -1.16
C LEU A 17 -2.99 3.41 -1.76
N ILE A 18 -4.05 3.33 -2.56
CA ILE A 18 -4.43 2.10 -3.28
C ILE A 18 -3.33 1.72 -4.28
N ALA A 19 -2.85 2.68 -5.07
CA ALA A 19 -1.78 2.43 -6.05
C ALA A 19 -0.48 1.95 -5.38
N GLU A 20 -0.11 2.53 -4.24
CA GLU A 20 1.04 2.06 -3.44
C GLU A 20 0.86 0.62 -2.94
N ILE A 21 -0.35 0.26 -2.48
CA ILE A 21 -0.67 -1.11 -2.03
C ILE A 21 -0.54 -2.10 -3.19
N GLU A 22 -1.07 -1.77 -4.36
CA GLU A 22 -0.96 -2.61 -5.56
C GLU A 22 0.49 -2.77 -6.02
N ALA A 23 1.27 -1.68 -6.02
CA ALA A 23 2.69 -1.73 -6.35
C ALA A 23 3.47 -2.62 -5.38
N LEU A 24 3.21 -2.50 -4.07
CA LEU A 24 3.83 -3.37 -3.06
C LEU A 24 3.52 -4.84 -3.29
N LYS A 25 2.27 -5.19 -3.58
CA LYS A 25 1.88 -6.57 -3.90
C LYS A 25 2.66 -7.12 -5.10
N LYS A 26 2.79 -6.32 -6.18
CA LYS A 26 3.58 -6.71 -7.36
C LYS A 26 5.06 -6.90 -7.03
N CYS A 27 5.65 -6.01 -6.23
CA CYS A 27 7.03 -6.16 -5.77
C CYS A 27 7.21 -7.43 -4.95
N MET A 28 6.30 -7.75 -4.04
CA MET A 28 6.35 -8.99 -3.25
C MET A 28 6.30 -10.25 -4.11
N ILE A 29 5.41 -10.28 -5.11
CA ILE A 29 5.34 -11.40 -6.06
C ILE A 29 6.66 -11.54 -6.81
N ASN A 30 7.20 -10.45 -7.35
CA ASN A 30 8.47 -10.48 -8.09
C ASN A 30 9.66 -10.91 -7.21
N VAL A 31 9.71 -10.48 -5.94
CA VAL A 31 10.76 -10.94 -5.00
C VAL A 31 10.62 -12.44 -4.75
N TYR A 32 9.40 -12.94 -4.54
CA TYR A 32 9.17 -14.37 -4.36
C TYR A 32 9.52 -15.18 -5.61
N GLU A 33 9.18 -14.70 -6.80
CA GLU A 33 9.55 -15.36 -8.07
C GLU A 33 11.07 -15.43 -8.28
N GLN A 34 11.82 -14.48 -7.73
CA GLN A 34 13.30 -14.45 -7.82
C GLN A 34 13.98 -15.28 -6.74
N SER A 35 13.44 -15.29 -5.52
CA SER A 35 14.05 -15.98 -4.37
C SER A 35 13.54 -17.39 -4.16
N GLU A 36 12.35 -17.72 -4.72
CA GLU A 36 11.55 -18.92 -4.44
C GLU A 36 11.36 -19.19 -2.94
N SER A 37 11.45 -18.15 -2.11
CA SER A 37 11.45 -18.27 -0.65
C SER A 37 10.54 -17.24 0.00
N LEU A 38 9.61 -17.75 0.82
CA LEU A 38 8.77 -16.91 1.68
C LEU A 38 9.53 -16.29 2.86
N HIS A 39 10.71 -16.81 3.16
CA HIS A 39 11.58 -16.32 4.25
C HIS A 39 12.61 -15.32 3.77
N ASP A 40 12.52 -14.86 2.52
CA ASP A 40 13.38 -13.81 2.00
C ASP A 40 13.25 -12.55 2.88
N PRO A 41 14.37 -12.00 3.39
CA PRO A 41 14.33 -10.82 4.26
C PRO A 41 13.65 -9.60 3.61
N ILE A 42 13.76 -9.44 2.30
CA ILE A 42 13.12 -8.36 1.54
C ILE A 42 11.61 -8.60 1.51
N LEU A 43 11.17 -9.83 1.28
CA LEU A 43 9.75 -10.17 1.28
C LEU A 43 9.09 -9.92 2.64
N ILE A 44 9.79 -10.25 3.72
CA ILE A 44 9.35 -9.95 5.10
C ILE A 44 9.20 -8.44 5.28
N GLN A 45 10.19 -7.63 4.90
CA GLN A 45 10.12 -6.17 5.02
C GLN A 45 8.96 -5.58 4.18
N LEU A 46 8.78 -6.07 2.95
CA LEU A 46 7.66 -5.65 2.09
C LEU A 46 6.31 -6.02 2.71
N SER A 47 6.20 -7.16 3.38
CA SER A 47 4.97 -7.57 4.09
C SER A 47 4.62 -6.60 5.23
N GLU A 48 5.60 -6.18 6.04
CA GLU A 48 5.36 -5.20 7.10
C GLU A 48 4.97 -3.83 6.54
N MET A 49 5.57 -3.41 5.43
CA MET A 49 5.20 -2.17 4.75
C MET A 49 3.76 -2.22 4.23
N LEU A 50 3.37 -3.36 3.65
CA LEU A 50 2.01 -3.60 3.18
C LEU A 50 1.00 -3.50 4.33
N ASP A 51 1.28 -4.14 5.47
CA ASP A 51 0.43 -4.07 6.67
C ASP A 51 0.24 -2.63 7.16
N ARG A 52 1.31 -1.83 7.20
CA ARG A 52 1.23 -0.42 7.59
C ARG A 52 0.34 0.39 6.63
N LYS A 53 0.40 0.11 5.33
CA LYS A 53 -0.41 0.80 4.31
C LYS A 53 -1.88 0.35 4.36
N LEU A 54 -2.15 -0.94 4.54
CA LEU A 54 -3.50 -1.47 4.72
C LEU A 54 -4.17 -0.91 5.98
N ASN A 55 -3.44 -0.81 7.09
CA ASN A 55 -3.95 -0.18 8.31
C ASN A 55 -4.31 1.29 8.11
N LYS A 56 -3.52 2.05 7.34
CA LYS A 56 -3.86 3.43 6.96
C LYS A 56 -5.10 3.48 6.07
N PHE A 57 -5.25 2.51 5.16
CA PHE A 57 -6.40 2.43 4.27
C PHE A 57 -7.68 2.18 5.06
N ILE A 58 -7.70 1.19 5.95
CA ILE A 58 -8.86 0.89 6.80
C ILE A 58 -9.25 2.11 7.64
N LYS A 59 -8.27 2.79 8.27
CA LYS A 59 -8.50 4.03 9.03
C LYS A 59 -9.02 5.20 8.20
N SER A 60 -8.84 5.18 6.88
CA SER A 60 -9.37 6.21 5.99
C SER A 60 -10.81 5.94 5.53
N GLN A 61 -11.31 4.71 5.74
CA GLN A 61 -12.68 4.30 5.41
C GLN A 61 -13.64 4.44 6.61
N ASN A 62 -13.11 4.37 7.84
CA ASN A 62 -13.83 4.65 9.10
C ASN A 62 -13.84 6.14 9.43
#